data_AF-A0A432QID3-F1
#
_entry.id   AF-A0A432QID3-F1
#
_cell.length_a   1.000
_cell.length_b   1.000
_cell.length_c   1.000
_cell.angle_alpha   90.00
_cell.angle_beta   90.00
_cell.angle_gamma   90.00
#
_symmetry.space_group_name_H-M   'P 1'
#
loop_
_entity.id
_entity.type
_entity.pdbx_description
1 polymer ?
#
loop_
_entity_poly.entity_id
_entity_poly.type
_entity_poly.pdbx_seq_one_letter_code
_entity_poly.pdbx_strand_id
1 'polypeptide(L)'
;MKQVYRHRRSYLQQVLFCFVFIILAGCIDTHRPSAVQIQSDGTMMDSRSGLMWQADRSQRPFTSSEDVEKYLATLNLAGFTDWRLPTSQELWNLYFTNDYSMAGQLAKSIKMSGSYWTKDGEQIRAGYLEDSDDPGINRYFLDSKKGFVRAVRSMK
;
A
#
# COMPACT_ATOMS: atom_id res chain seq x y z
N MET A 1 -36.46 14.07 62.07
CA MET A 1 -36.29 13.27 60.84
C MET A 1 -35.60 14.05 59.72
N LYS A 2 -34.30 14.40 59.83
CA LYS A 2 -33.57 15.12 58.75
C LYS A 2 -32.11 14.67 58.52
N GLN A 3 -31.72 13.50 59.03
CA GLN A 3 -30.33 13.01 58.91
C GLN A 3 -30.14 11.93 57.83
N VAL A 4 -31.21 11.31 57.31
CA VAL A 4 -31.10 10.20 56.34
C VAL A 4 -30.99 10.69 54.88
N TYR A 5 -31.32 11.95 54.59
CA TYR A 5 -31.42 12.47 53.22
C TYR A 5 -30.09 13.00 52.64
N ARG A 6 -29.05 13.19 53.46
CA ARG A 6 -27.78 13.81 53.02
C ARG A 6 -26.80 12.85 52.33
N HIS A 7 -26.91 11.53 52.57
CA HIS A 7 -25.98 10.55 51.98
C HIS A 7 -26.37 10.04 50.58
N ARG A 8 -27.66 10.07 50.21
CA ARG A 8 -28.12 9.57 48.90
C ARG A 8 -27.73 10.47 47.72
N ARG A 9 -27.50 11.76 47.98
CA ARG A 9 -27.11 12.77 46.98
C ARG A 9 -25.67 12.59 46.49
N SER A 10 -24.79 12.08 47.35
CA SER A 10 -23.37 11.85 47.05
C SER A 10 -23.15 10.60 46.19
N TYR A 11 -23.90 9.52 46.44
CA TYR A 11 -23.85 8.29 45.63
C TYR A 11 -24.42 8.52 44.22
N LEU A 12 -25.53 9.25 44.09
CA LEU A 12 -26.11 9.60 42.78
C LEU A 12 -25.17 10.47 41.94
N GLN A 13 -24.42 11.39 42.55
CA GLN A 13 -23.39 12.17 41.84
C GLN A 13 -22.16 11.33 41.47
N GLN A 14 -21.74 10.39 42.32
CA GLN A 14 -20.60 9.49 42.03
C GLN A 14 -20.94 8.48 40.92
N VAL A 15 -22.14 7.90 40.91
CA VAL A 15 -22.58 6.95 39.87
C VAL A 15 -22.78 7.65 38.53
N LEU A 16 -23.30 8.89 38.52
CA LEU A 16 -23.44 9.70 37.31
C LEU A 16 -22.07 10.09 36.72
N PHE A 17 -21.07 10.31 37.56
CA PHE A 17 -19.69 10.62 37.12
C PHE A 17 -18.98 9.41 36.50
N CYS A 18 -19.23 8.20 37.01
CA CYS A 18 -18.74 6.95 36.39
C CYS A 18 -19.42 6.67 35.05
N PHE A 19 -20.71 7.00 34.88
CA PHE A 19 -21.43 6.77 33.63
C PHE A 19 -21.00 7.73 32.50
N VAL A 20 -20.61 8.97 32.83
CA VAL A 20 -20.12 9.95 31.84
C VAL A 20 -18.70 9.62 31.36
N PHE A 21 -17.86 8.99 32.19
CA PHE A 21 -16.51 8.56 31.81
C PHE A 21 -16.48 7.35 30.85
N ILE A 22 -17.51 6.50 30.85
CA ILE A 22 -17.58 5.34 29.94
C ILE A 22 -17.93 5.76 28.51
N ILE A 23 -18.62 6.90 28.32
CA ILE A 23 -19.01 7.39 26.99
C ILE A 23 -17.83 8.10 26.29
N LEU A 24 -16.81 8.56 27.03
CA LEU A 24 -15.58 9.16 26.48
C LEU A 24 -14.55 8.14 26.01
N ALA A 25 -14.71 6.84 26.30
CA ALA A 25 -13.87 5.78 25.75
C ALA A 25 -14.30 5.33 24.33
N GLY A 26 -15.30 6.00 23.75
CA GLY A 26 -15.82 5.74 22.40
C GLY A 26 -15.08 6.49 21.30
N CYS A 27 -13.77 6.30 21.18
CA CYS A 27 -13.08 6.39 19.91
C CYS A 27 -11.75 5.65 20.03
N ILE A 28 -11.81 4.32 20.06
CA ILE A 28 -10.68 3.55 19.54
C ILE A 28 -10.94 3.51 18.04
N ASP A 29 -10.42 4.51 17.33
CA ASP A 29 -10.30 4.42 15.88
C ASP A 29 -9.31 3.27 15.62
N THR A 30 -9.84 2.08 15.36
CA THR A 30 -9.06 0.88 15.01
C THR A 30 -8.53 0.98 13.58
N HIS A 31 -8.17 2.18 13.12
CA HIS A 31 -7.53 2.37 11.82
C HIS A 31 -6.10 1.87 11.93
N ARG A 32 -5.92 0.54 11.84
CA ARG A 32 -4.61 -0.04 11.57
C ARG A 32 -4.06 0.68 10.34
N PRO A 33 -2.88 1.33 10.42
CA PRO A 33 -2.30 1.94 9.25
C PRO A 33 -2.11 0.84 8.20
N SER A 34 -2.64 1.08 7.00
CA SER A 34 -2.44 0.19 5.87
C SER A 34 -0.94 -0.02 5.67
N ALA A 35 -0.54 -1.27 5.42
CA ALA A 35 0.86 -1.60 5.16
C ALA A 35 1.44 -0.82 3.97
N VAL A 36 0.56 -0.44 3.03
CA VAL A 36 0.86 0.43 1.90
C VAL A 36 0.15 1.77 2.08
N GLN A 37 0.89 2.86 1.92
CA GLN A 37 0.40 4.23 2.08
C GLN A 37 0.77 5.08 0.87
N ILE A 38 -0.21 5.75 0.27
CA ILE A 38 0.02 6.71 -0.82
C ILE A 38 0.31 8.07 -0.20
N GLN A 39 1.38 8.70 -0.67
CA GLN A 39 1.84 10.00 -0.24
C GLN A 39 1.36 11.10 -1.20
N SER A 40 1.27 12.33 -0.73
CA SER A 40 0.87 13.48 -1.55
C SER A 40 1.91 13.89 -2.60
N ASP A 41 3.13 13.37 -2.52
CA ASP A 41 4.24 13.64 -3.44
C ASP A 41 4.27 12.69 -4.66
N GLY A 42 3.25 11.86 -4.83
CA GLY A 42 3.15 10.88 -5.91
C GLY A 42 3.93 9.59 -5.65
N THR A 43 4.42 9.37 -4.44
CA THR A 43 5.04 8.11 -4.02
C THR A 43 4.08 7.24 -3.20
N MET A 44 4.44 5.97 -3.06
CA MET A 44 3.71 5.00 -2.28
C MET A 44 4.70 4.18 -1.45
N MET A 45 4.51 4.14 -0.14
CA MET A 45 5.41 3.44 0.79
C MET A 45 4.81 2.09 1.16
N ASP A 46 5.56 1.00 0.96
CA ASP A 46 5.23 -0.34 1.46
C ASP A 46 6.11 -0.67 2.66
N SER A 47 5.55 -0.48 3.84
CA SER A 47 6.23 -0.65 5.12
C SER A 47 6.68 -2.10 5.40
N ARG A 48 6.08 -3.10 4.75
CA ARG A 48 6.46 -4.51 4.96
C ARG A 48 7.70 -4.91 4.16
N SER A 49 7.84 -4.38 2.95
CA SER A 49 8.99 -4.69 2.08
C SER A 49 10.13 -3.70 2.25
N GLY A 50 9.90 -2.55 2.88
CA GLY A 50 10.89 -1.48 2.96
C GLY A 50 11.07 -0.76 1.61
N LEU A 51 10.11 -0.89 0.71
CA LEU A 51 10.17 -0.32 -0.64
C LEU A 51 9.27 0.90 -0.78
N MET A 52 9.77 1.89 -1.50
CA MET A 52 9.01 3.04 -1.97
C MET A 52 8.79 2.91 -3.48
N TRP A 53 7.57 3.16 -3.90
CA TRP A 53 7.08 2.96 -5.25
C TRP A 53 6.58 4.28 -5.83
N GLN A 54 6.54 4.39 -7.16
CA GLN A 54 5.68 5.38 -7.77
C GLN A 54 4.21 5.04 -7.45
N ALA A 55 3.41 6.01 -7.00
CA ALA A 55 1.98 5.82 -6.78
C ALA A 55 1.23 5.63 -8.10
N ASP A 56 1.61 6.40 -9.12
CA ASP A 56 1.18 6.21 -10.50
C ASP A 56 2.28 5.54 -11.32
N ARG A 57 1.87 4.59 -12.16
CA ARG A 57 2.75 4.03 -13.19
C ARG A 57 2.93 5.05 -14.33
N SER A 58 3.84 4.75 -15.26
CA SER A 58 4.02 5.53 -16.48
C SER A 58 2.69 5.77 -17.22
N GLN A 59 2.54 6.95 -17.82
CA GLN A 59 1.27 7.31 -18.50
C GLN A 59 0.95 6.39 -19.69
N ARG A 60 1.99 5.90 -20.36
CA ARG A 60 1.91 4.97 -21.49
C ARG A 60 2.81 3.76 -21.28
N PRO A 61 2.48 2.61 -21.90
CA PRO A 61 3.39 1.49 -21.94
C PRO A 61 4.56 1.77 -22.89
N PHE A 62 5.71 1.17 -22.59
CA PHE A 62 6.92 1.17 -23.40
C PHE A 62 7.07 -0.17 -24.12
N THR A 63 7.67 -0.15 -25.31
CA THR A 63 7.89 -1.31 -26.18
C THR A 63 9.36 -1.77 -26.22
N SER A 64 10.27 -0.99 -25.66
CA SER A 64 11.72 -1.25 -25.66
C SER A 64 12.29 -1.05 -24.26
N SER A 65 13.31 -1.84 -23.90
CA SER A 65 14.04 -1.69 -22.64
C SER A 65 14.85 -0.39 -22.62
N GLU A 66 15.35 0.06 -23.78
CA GLU A 66 16.14 1.29 -23.89
C GLU A 66 15.31 2.53 -23.53
N ASP A 67 14.03 2.58 -23.94
CA ASP A 67 13.16 3.70 -23.58
C ASP A 67 12.76 3.67 -22.10
N VAL A 68 12.71 2.48 -21.51
CA VAL A 68 12.49 2.30 -20.06
C VAL A 68 13.69 2.80 -19.26
N GLU A 69 14.90 2.48 -19.70
CA GLU A 69 16.12 2.98 -19.07
C GLU A 69 16.22 4.51 -19.16
N LYS A 70 15.91 5.10 -20.32
CA LYS A 70 15.83 6.57 -20.48
C LYS A 70 14.77 7.19 -19.57
N TYR A 71 13.63 6.53 -19.42
CA TYR A 71 12.58 6.98 -18.51
C TYR A 71 13.08 6.99 -17.06
N LEU A 72 13.72 5.90 -16.60
CA LEU A 72 14.26 5.81 -15.25
C LEU A 72 15.40 6.82 -14.99
N ALA A 73 16.27 7.01 -15.98
CA ALA A 73 17.39 7.96 -15.87
C ALA A 73 16.94 9.43 -15.73
N THR A 74 15.74 9.76 -16.24
CA THR A 74 15.16 11.11 -16.14
C THR A 74 14.12 11.24 -15.04
N LEU A 75 13.79 10.14 -14.35
CA LEU A 75 12.78 10.11 -13.30
C LEU A 75 13.32 10.77 -12.02
N ASN A 76 12.88 11.99 -11.77
CA ASN A 76 13.01 12.68 -10.49
C ASN A 76 11.63 12.81 -9.84
N LEU A 77 11.33 11.90 -8.91
CA LEU A 77 10.07 11.86 -8.18
C LEU A 77 10.34 11.99 -6.68
N ALA A 78 9.61 12.89 -6.02
CA ALA A 78 9.81 13.26 -4.61
C ALA A 78 11.27 13.62 -4.25
N GLY A 79 12.03 14.16 -5.21
CA GLY A 79 13.43 14.53 -5.03
C GLY A 79 14.42 13.36 -5.15
N PHE A 80 13.96 12.17 -5.50
CA PHE A 80 14.79 10.97 -5.65
C PHE A 80 15.05 10.63 -7.12
N THR A 81 16.25 10.13 -7.40
CA THR A 81 16.73 9.77 -8.74
C THR A 81 17.27 8.34 -8.83
N ASP A 82 17.24 7.58 -7.74
CA ASP A 82 17.69 6.19 -7.62
C ASP A 82 16.56 5.18 -7.87
N TRP A 83 15.63 5.55 -8.75
CA TRP A 83 14.50 4.71 -9.15
C TRP A 83 14.96 3.60 -10.09
N ARG A 84 14.47 2.38 -9.86
CA ARG A 84 14.76 1.21 -10.69
C ARG A 84 13.49 0.47 -11.10
N LEU A 85 13.64 -0.46 -12.05
CA LEU A 85 12.61 -1.47 -12.28
C LEU A 85 12.44 -2.35 -11.04
N PRO A 86 11.20 -2.77 -10.73
CA PRO A 86 10.96 -3.81 -9.74
C PRO A 86 11.37 -5.18 -10.28
N THR A 87 11.63 -6.10 -9.38
CA THR A 87 11.63 -7.53 -9.73
C THR A 87 10.20 -8.02 -9.93
N SER A 88 10.04 -9.12 -10.65
CA SER A 88 8.75 -9.79 -10.79
C SER A 88 8.15 -10.17 -9.42
N GLN A 89 8.99 -10.62 -8.49
CA GLN A 89 8.57 -10.96 -7.13
C GLN A 89 8.13 -9.74 -6.30
N GLU A 90 8.83 -8.60 -6.41
CA GLU A 90 8.43 -7.35 -5.74
C GLU A 90 7.06 -6.88 -6.25
N LEU A 91 6.85 -6.93 -7.57
CA LEU A 91 5.59 -6.53 -8.18
C LEU A 91 4.45 -7.47 -7.77
N TRP A 92 4.70 -8.78 -7.67
CA TRP A 92 3.76 -9.76 -7.12
C TRP A 92 3.40 -9.48 -5.67
N ASN A 93 4.37 -9.19 -4.82
CA ASN A 93 4.12 -8.88 -3.41
C ASN A 93 3.28 -7.60 -3.26
N LEU A 94 3.51 -6.60 -4.12
CA LEU A 94 2.67 -5.41 -4.20
C LEU A 94 1.25 -5.76 -4.66
N TYR A 95 1.09 -6.58 -5.69
CA TYR A 95 -0.21 -7.03 -6.17
C TYR A 95 -1.01 -7.79 -5.11
N PHE A 96 -0.38 -8.78 -4.46
CA PHE A 96 -1.01 -9.58 -3.41
C PHE A 96 -1.47 -8.71 -2.23
N THR A 97 -0.64 -7.75 -1.85
CA THR A 97 -0.98 -6.74 -0.84
C THR A 97 -2.23 -5.96 -1.21
N ASN A 98 -2.34 -5.62 -2.49
CA ASN A 98 -3.42 -4.83 -3.05
C ASN A 98 -4.72 -5.65 -3.09
N ASP A 99 -4.68 -6.84 -3.69
CA ASP A 99 -5.88 -7.62 -4.01
C ASP A 99 -6.47 -8.33 -2.79
N TYR A 100 -5.62 -8.89 -1.91
CA TYR A 100 -6.06 -9.65 -0.73
C TYR A 100 -6.25 -8.80 0.54
N SER A 101 -6.22 -7.47 0.40
CA SER A 101 -6.74 -6.49 1.36
C SER A 101 -6.18 -6.51 2.79
N MET A 102 -4.96 -7.01 3.01
CA MET A 102 -4.16 -6.60 4.19
C MET A 102 -3.87 -5.07 4.20
N ALA A 103 -4.19 -4.36 3.10
CA ALA A 103 -3.98 -2.91 2.93
C ALA A 103 -5.25 -2.03 2.98
N GLY A 104 -6.46 -2.57 3.20
CA GLY A 104 -7.68 -1.76 3.32
C GLY A 104 -8.08 -0.97 2.05
N GLN A 105 -8.92 0.07 2.19
CA GLN A 105 -9.50 0.87 1.09
C GLN A 105 -8.48 1.52 0.13
N LEU A 106 -7.23 1.73 0.57
CA LEU A 106 -6.15 2.34 -0.23
C LEU A 106 -5.67 1.44 -1.38
N ALA A 107 -5.84 0.12 -1.26
CA ALA A 107 -5.53 -0.80 -2.34
C ALA A 107 -6.45 -0.63 -3.57
N LYS A 108 -7.67 -0.12 -3.37
CA LYS A 108 -8.61 0.07 -4.48
C LYS A 108 -8.20 1.21 -5.41
N SER A 109 -7.33 2.11 -4.97
CA SER A 109 -6.85 3.26 -5.76
C SER A 109 -5.64 2.94 -6.65
N ILE A 110 -4.91 1.84 -6.44
CA ILE A 110 -3.68 1.57 -7.18
C ILE A 110 -4.01 0.80 -8.45
N LYS A 111 -3.73 1.42 -9.60
CA LYS A 111 -3.92 0.75 -10.90
C LYS A 111 -2.85 -0.31 -11.12
N MET A 112 -3.23 -1.58 -10.94
CA MET A 112 -2.39 -2.74 -11.20
C MET A 112 -2.70 -3.46 -12.52
N SER A 113 -3.72 -3.07 -13.28
CA SER A 113 -4.14 -3.78 -14.51
C SER A 113 -3.22 -3.58 -15.73
N GLY A 114 -2.82 -4.67 -16.39
CA GLY A 114 -1.99 -4.64 -17.61
C GLY A 114 -0.58 -5.18 -17.37
N SER A 115 0.29 -5.03 -18.37
CA SER A 115 1.68 -5.53 -18.30
C SER A 115 2.64 -4.49 -17.72
N TYR A 116 3.73 -4.97 -17.11
CA TYR A 116 4.77 -4.15 -16.50
C TYR A 116 6.15 -4.59 -16.94
N TRP A 117 7.10 -3.65 -16.96
CA TRP A 117 8.51 -3.97 -17.06
C TRP A 117 9.05 -4.39 -15.69
N THR A 118 9.81 -5.48 -15.68
CA THR A 118 10.55 -5.97 -14.52
C THR A 118 12.01 -6.18 -14.88
N LYS A 119 12.86 -6.17 -13.86
CA LYS A 119 14.26 -6.59 -13.95
C LYS A 119 14.54 -7.66 -12.91
N ASP A 120 14.71 -8.90 -13.36
CA ASP A 120 15.02 -10.06 -12.54
C ASP A 120 16.48 -10.46 -12.78
N GLY A 121 17.39 -9.91 -11.97
CA GLY A 121 18.83 -10.01 -12.22
C GLY A 121 19.22 -9.28 -13.52
N GLU A 122 19.77 -10.01 -14.48
CA GLU A 122 20.11 -9.48 -15.81
C GLU A 122 18.92 -9.49 -16.78
N GLN A 123 17.82 -10.18 -16.46
CA GLN A 123 16.68 -10.29 -17.35
C GLN A 123 15.77 -9.06 -17.20
N ILE A 124 15.69 -8.25 -18.26
CA ILE A 124 14.73 -7.15 -18.38
C ILE A 124 13.64 -7.57 -19.35
N ARG A 125 12.39 -7.63 -18.89
CA ARG A 125 11.26 -8.05 -19.72
C ARG A 125 9.96 -7.38 -19.30
N ALA A 126 9.04 -7.25 -20.24
CA ALA A 126 7.68 -6.84 -19.96
C ALA A 126 6.77 -8.05 -19.84
N GLY A 127 5.79 -8.00 -18.94
CA GLY A 127 4.86 -9.12 -18.78
C GLY A 127 3.69 -8.86 -17.85
N TYR A 128 2.80 -9.83 -17.76
CA TYR A 128 1.60 -9.81 -16.93
C TYR A 128 1.80 -10.68 -15.69
N LEU A 129 1.21 -10.24 -14.60
CA LEU A 129 1.00 -11.08 -13.42
C LEU A 129 -0.25 -11.93 -13.69
N GLU A 130 -0.09 -13.24 -13.80
CA GLU A 130 -1.21 -14.18 -13.87
C GLU A 130 -1.19 -15.13 -12.68
N ASP A 131 -2.30 -15.15 -11.94
CA ASP A 131 -2.58 -16.14 -10.93
C ASP A 131 -3.33 -17.29 -11.61
N SER A 132 -2.83 -18.51 -11.45
CA SER A 132 -3.52 -19.70 -11.93
C SER A 132 -4.73 -20.02 -11.05
N ASP A 133 -5.81 -20.51 -11.66
CA ASP A 133 -6.96 -21.07 -10.94
C ASP A 133 -6.65 -22.43 -10.26
N ASP A 134 -5.44 -22.96 -10.44
CA ASP A 134 -4.98 -24.22 -9.87
C ASP A 134 -4.74 -24.08 -8.34
N PRO A 135 -5.23 -25.00 -7.49
CA PRO A 135 -4.93 -25.01 -6.05
C PRO A 135 -3.42 -25.06 -5.70
N GLY A 136 -2.55 -25.40 -6.65
CA GLY A 136 -1.12 -25.11 -6.54
C GLY A 136 -0.85 -23.66 -6.89
N ILE A 137 -0.39 -22.84 -5.91
CA ILE A 137 -0.03 -21.42 -6.10
C ILE A 137 1.14 -21.30 -7.10
N ASN A 138 0.83 -21.44 -8.39
CA ASN A 138 1.76 -21.25 -9.48
C ASN A 138 1.58 -19.82 -9.99
N ARG A 139 2.55 -18.97 -9.64
CA ARG A 139 2.60 -17.56 -10.04
C ARG A 139 3.38 -17.46 -11.34
N TYR A 140 2.77 -16.91 -12.38
CA TYR A 140 3.42 -16.78 -13.68
C TYR A 140 3.62 -15.32 -14.04
N PHE A 141 4.79 -15.02 -14.60
CA PHE A 141 5.04 -13.74 -15.26
C PHE A 141 5.15 -13.98 -16.76
N LEU A 142 4.05 -13.73 -17.47
CA LEU A 142 3.93 -14.02 -18.90
C LEU A 142 4.44 -12.87 -19.74
N ASP A 143 5.31 -13.17 -20.70
CA ASP A 143 5.95 -12.16 -21.54
C ASP A 143 4.94 -11.36 -22.38
N SER A 144 5.24 -10.08 -22.55
CA SER A 144 4.46 -9.14 -23.35
C SER A 144 5.39 -8.29 -24.20
N LYS A 145 4.90 -7.84 -25.36
CA LYS A 145 5.65 -6.94 -26.26
C LYS A 145 5.79 -5.51 -25.73
N LYS A 146 5.03 -5.15 -24.70
CA LYS A 146 5.03 -3.82 -24.09
C LYS A 146 4.61 -3.89 -22.63
N GLY A 147 5.01 -2.91 -21.83
CA GLY A 147 4.66 -2.83 -20.42
C GLY A 147 4.73 -1.41 -19.88
N PHE A 148 4.00 -1.15 -18.80
CA PHE A 148 4.13 0.08 -18.02
C PHE A 148 5.36 0.01 -17.11
N VAL A 149 5.89 1.17 -16.72
CA VAL A 149 6.91 1.24 -15.67
C VAL A 149 6.24 1.71 -14.39
N ARG A 150 6.41 0.95 -13.31
CA ARG A 150 6.13 1.40 -11.94
C ARG A 150 7.42 1.25 -11.17
N ALA A 151 8.20 2.31 -11.12
CA ALA A 151 9.52 2.26 -10.54
C ALA A 151 9.46 2.07 -9.03
N VAL A 152 10.51 1.46 -8.49
CA VAL A 152 10.68 1.18 -7.08
C VAL A 152 12.07 1.59 -6.62
N ARG A 153 12.21 1.87 -5.33
CA ARG A 153 13.48 2.14 -4.65
C ARG A 153 13.43 1.63 -3.21
N SER A 154 14.60 1.49 -2.60
CA SER A 154 14.70 1.09 -1.19
C SER A 154 14.58 2.31 -0.28
N MET A 155 13.83 2.16 0.82
CA MET A 155 13.81 3.15 1.91
C MET A 155 15.06 2.88 2.77
N LYS A 156 16.05 3.76 2.71
CA LYS A 156 17.25 3.68 3.56
C LYS A 156 16.89 3.94 5.02
#